data_AF-K3WU07-F1
#
_entry.id   AF-K3WU07-F1
#
_cell.length_a   1.000
_cell.length_b   1.000
_cell.length_c   1.000
_cell.angle_alpha   90.00
_cell.angle_beta   90.00
_cell.angle_gamma   90.00
#
_symmetry.space_group_name_H-M   'P 1'
#
loop_
_entity.id
_entity.type
_entity.pdbx_description
1 polymer ?
#
loop_
_entity_poly.entity_id
_entity_poly.type
_entity_poly.pdbx_seq_one_letter_code
_entity_poly.pdbx_strand_id
1 'polypeptide(L)'
;MGTRCEYAAGFVDPYPQFYATMQQLATRMAQIVQNLATPSEDSGIKYNGLHFFSDFAATMQTLKEIADCQVQKQPLNEEQTDFIKTVMEERFGSGGSRYLGWYPRLFYTNREDSGKRDVLVVDVHTDVPSVEHNDPGGILHLGVGDVHFGFFVVDNVMYSGPVFSSYEFVTNINERLNDDEFQAKVASLAAPDWARDSYLS
;
A
#
# COMPACT_ATOMS: atom_id res chain seq x y z
N MET A 1 -5.59 -30.72 -18.15
CA MET A 1 -6.35 -29.45 -18.14
C MET A 1 -5.53 -28.44 -17.35
N GLY A 2 -5.37 -27.24 -17.91
CA GLY A 2 -4.19 -26.39 -17.72
C GLY A 2 -3.94 -25.92 -16.29
N THR A 3 -2.73 -26.17 -15.79
CA THR A 3 -2.12 -25.52 -14.63
C THR A 3 -1.78 -24.07 -14.99
N ARG A 4 -2.78 -23.19 -15.04
CA ARG A 4 -2.53 -21.74 -14.95
C ARG A 4 -2.53 -21.39 -13.47
N CYS A 5 -1.46 -20.78 -12.98
CA CYS A 5 -1.52 -20.07 -11.71
C CYS A 5 -2.53 -18.94 -11.88
N GLU A 6 -3.73 -19.13 -11.36
CA GLU A 6 -4.73 -18.08 -11.30
C GLU A 6 -4.54 -17.32 -9.99
N TYR A 7 -4.37 -16.00 -10.08
CA TYR A 7 -4.51 -15.15 -8.90
C TYR A 7 -5.98 -15.16 -8.45
N ALA A 8 -6.20 -15.21 -7.14
CA ALA A 8 -7.52 -15.11 -6.54
C ALA A 8 -8.24 -13.82 -6.98
N ALA A 9 -9.57 -13.79 -6.85
CA ALA A 9 -10.33 -12.55 -7.05
C ALA A 9 -9.74 -11.45 -6.14
N GLY A 10 -9.23 -10.39 -6.74
CA GLY A 10 -8.66 -9.27 -5.98
C GLY A 10 -9.71 -8.24 -5.63
N PHE A 11 -9.39 -7.45 -4.60
CA PHE A 11 -10.25 -6.42 -4.06
C PHE A 11 -9.45 -5.12 -3.99
N VAL A 12 -10.01 -4.05 -4.56
CA VAL A 12 -9.53 -2.69 -4.36
C VAL A 12 -10.37 -2.08 -3.23
N ASP A 13 -9.75 -1.28 -2.37
CA ASP A 13 -10.46 -0.58 -1.31
C ASP A 13 -11.58 0.28 -1.94
N PRO A 14 -12.86 0.14 -1.55
CA PRO A 14 -13.99 0.80 -2.20
C PRO A 14 -14.09 2.27 -1.79
N TYR A 15 -12.99 3.01 -1.93
CA TYR A 15 -12.88 4.43 -1.68
C TYR A 15 -12.42 5.19 -2.94
N PRO A 16 -13.30 5.34 -3.96
CA PRO A 16 -12.94 5.90 -5.27
C PRO A 16 -12.36 7.32 -5.22
N GLN A 17 -12.78 8.10 -4.23
CA GLN A 17 -12.32 9.49 -4.06
C GLN A 17 -10.82 9.55 -3.81
N PHE A 18 -10.25 8.60 -3.07
CA PHE A 18 -8.80 8.56 -2.85
C PHE A 18 -8.04 8.39 -4.17
N TYR A 19 -8.42 7.40 -4.98
CA TYR A 19 -7.78 7.15 -6.27
C TYR A 19 -7.95 8.33 -7.23
N ALA A 20 -9.13 8.96 -7.24
CA ALA A 20 -9.37 10.17 -8.05
C ALA A 20 -8.46 11.33 -7.62
N THR A 21 -8.26 11.55 -6.32
CA THR A 21 -7.35 12.60 -5.81
C THR A 21 -5.90 12.29 -6.17
N MET A 22 -5.47 11.03 -6.04
CA MET A 22 -4.10 10.60 -6.39
C MET A 22 -3.83 10.71 -7.89
N GLN A 23 -4.82 10.38 -8.74
CA GLN A 23 -4.74 10.61 -10.18
C GLN A 23 -4.57 12.09 -10.51
N GLN A 24 -5.35 12.97 -9.89
CA GLN A 24 -5.26 14.42 -10.12
C GLN A 24 -3.90 14.97 -9.70
N LEU A 25 -3.37 14.50 -8.57
CA LEU A 25 -2.02 14.84 -8.12
C LEU A 25 -0.98 14.46 -9.17
N ALA A 26 -0.97 13.20 -9.61
CA ALA A 26 -0.01 12.72 -10.59
C ALA A 26 -0.14 13.44 -11.94
N THR A 27 -1.36 13.70 -12.40
CA THR A 27 -1.61 14.47 -13.63
C THR A 27 -1.03 15.88 -13.54
N ARG A 28 -1.20 16.56 -12.39
CA ARG A 28 -0.61 17.89 -12.16
C ARG A 28 0.91 17.83 -12.13
N MET A 29 1.49 16.80 -11.50
CA MET A 29 2.94 16.60 -11.48
C MET A 29 3.52 16.37 -12.88
N ALA A 30 2.86 15.56 -13.72
CA ALA A 30 3.22 15.38 -15.12
C ALA A 30 3.25 16.71 -15.89
N GLN A 31 2.23 17.56 -15.69
CA GLN A 31 2.17 18.90 -16.30
C GLN A 31 3.29 19.82 -15.81
N ILE A 32 3.60 19.80 -14.52
CA ILE A 32 4.71 20.58 -13.95
C ILE A 32 6.02 20.14 -14.61
N VAL A 33 6.31 18.83 -14.62
CA VAL A 33 7.52 18.27 -15.22
C VAL A 33 7.62 18.63 -16.71
N GLN A 34 6.51 18.56 -17.45
CA GLN A 34 6.46 18.93 -18.85
C GLN A 34 6.84 20.40 -19.08
N ASN A 35 6.47 21.29 -18.16
CA ASN A 35 6.71 22.73 -18.26
C ASN A 35 8.04 23.19 -17.64
N LEU A 36 8.79 22.31 -16.96
CA LEU A 36 10.12 22.66 -16.46
C LEU A 36 11.05 22.99 -17.63
N ALA A 37 11.73 24.15 -17.52
CA ALA A 37 12.84 24.49 -18.38
C ALA A 37 14.05 23.66 -17.94
N THR A 38 14.35 22.60 -18.71
CA THR A 38 15.48 21.70 -18.43
C THR A 38 16.58 21.92 -19.47
N PRO A 39 17.85 22.08 -19.04
CA PRO A 39 19.00 21.97 -19.93
C PRO A 39 18.95 20.68 -20.76
N SER A 40 19.59 20.67 -21.95
CA SER A 40 19.55 19.49 -22.84
C SER A 40 20.10 18.22 -22.18
N GLU A 41 21.04 18.38 -21.24
CA GLU A 41 21.66 17.29 -20.46
C GLU A 41 20.67 16.62 -19.49
N ASP A 42 19.59 17.29 -19.08
CA ASP A 42 18.57 16.78 -18.14
C ASP A 42 17.31 16.23 -18.84
N SER A 43 17.33 16.12 -20.18
CA SER A 43 16.19 15.64 -20.97
C SER A 43 15.71 14.24 -20.57
N GLY A 44 16.63 13.36 -20.15
CA GLY A 44 16.30 12.03 -19.65
C GLY A 44 15.53 12.05 -18.32
N ILE A 45 15.87 12.95 -17.40
CA ILE A 45 15.17 13.11 -16.12
C ILE A 45 13.74 13.60 -16.36
N LYS A 46 13.58 14.58 -17.25
CA LYS A 46 12.27 15.09 -17.65
C LYS A 46 11.40 14.00 -18.30
N TYR A 47 11.98 13.21 -19.19
CA TYR A 47 11.29 12.07 -19.82
C TYR A 47 10.82 11.04 -18.77
N ASN A 48 11.72 10.63 -17.87
CA ASN A 48 11.41 9.64 -16.83
C ASN A 48 10.32 10.14 -15.88
N GLY A 49 10.40 11.40 -15.43
CA GLY A 49 9.38 12.00 -14.58
C GLY A 49 8.01 12.06 -15.27
N LEU A 50 7.97 12.50 -16.54
CA LEU A 50 6.73 12.57 -17.30
C LEU A 50 6.10 11.19 -17.48
N HIS A 51 6.91 10.19 -17.87
CA HIS A 51 6.45 8.82 -18.05
C HIS A 51 5.91 8.24 -16.74
N PHE A 52 6.65 8.40 -15.63
CA PHE A 52 6.24 7.92 -14.32
C PHE A 52 4.90 8.50 -13.86
N PHE A 53 4.76 9.83 -13.88
CA PHE A 53 3.52 10.46 -13.40
C PHE A 53 2.33 10.14 -14.32
N SER A 54 2.56 9.94 -15.62
CA SER A 54 1.52 9.51 -16.56
C SER A 54 1.05 8.08 -16.25
N ASP A 55 1.99 7.15 -16.05
CA ASP A 55 1.69 5.77 -15.67
C ASP A 55 0.99 5.68 -14.32
N PHE A 56 1.44 6.47 -13.35
CA PHE A 56 0.82 6.56 -12.03
C PHE A 56 -0.62 7.05 -12.14
N ALA A 57 -0.87 8.12 -12.90
CA ALA A 57 -2.21 8.65 -13.11
C ALA A 57 -3.12 7.61 -13.80
N ALA A 58 -2.62 6.90 -14.81
CA ALA A 58 -3.37 5.83 -15.48
C ALA A 58 -3.73 4.69 -14.50
N THR A 59 -2.77 4.27 -13.67
CA THR A 59 -2.97 3.22 -12.65
C THR A 59 -4.05 3.63 -11.65
N MET A 60 -4.00 4.88 -11.15
CA MET A 60 -5.01 5.41 -10.23
C MET A 60 -6.39 5.52 -10.89
N GLN A 61 -6.48 5.85 -12.18
CA GLN A 61 -7.74 5.86 -12.92
C GLN A 61 -8.36 4.45 -12.97
N THR A 62 -7.57 3.41 -13.29
CA THR A 62 -8.08 2.03 -13.33
C THR A 62 -8.55 1.57 -11.94
N LEU A 63 -7.78 1.85 -10.89
CA LEU A 63 -8.15 1.53 -9.50
C LEU A 63 -9.43 2.26 -9.07
N LYS A 64 -9.60 3.54 -9.44
CA LYS A 64 -10.84 4.29 -9.21
C LYS A 64 -12.03 3.61 -9.87
N GLU A 65 -11.92 3.22 -11.15
CA GLU A 65 -13.02 2.58 -11.89
C GLU A 65 -13.42 1.24 -11.27
N ILE A 66 -12.44 0.45 -10.84
CA ILE A 66 -12.68 -0.79 -10.09
C ILE A 66 -13.41 -0.50 -8.77
N ALA A 67 -12.92 0.47 -8.00
CA ALA A 67 -13.53 0.87 -6.74
C ALA A 67 -14.98 1.35 -6.94
N ASP A 68 -15.27 2.11 -8.00
CA ASP A 68 -16.64 2.52 -8.35
C ASP A 68 -17.55 1.31 -8.64
N CYS A 69 -17.07 0.33 -9.41
CA CYS A 69 -17.80 -0.91 -9.65
C CYS A 69 -18.10 -1.65 -8.33
N GLN A 70 -17.11 -1.75 -7.44
CA GLN A 70 -17.28 -2.43 -6.14
C GLN A 70 -18.26 -1.71 -5.21
N VAL A 71 -18.20 -0.37 -5.13
CA VAL A 71 -19.19 0.44 -4.38
C VAL A 71 -20.61 0.22 -4.91
N GLN A 72 -20.76 0.12 -6.24
CA GLN A 72 -22.03 -0.13 -6.90
C GLN A 72 -22.43 -1.62 -6.96
N LYS A 73 -21.61 -2.52 -6.41
CA LYS A 73 -21.77 -3.99 -6.47
C LYS A 73 -21.93 -4.51 -7.90
N GLN A 74 -21.26 -3.87 -8.85
CA GLN A 74 -21.22 -4.28 -10.24
C GLN A 74 -20.06 -5.25 -10.49
N PRO A 75 -20.23 -6.23 -11.39
CA PRO A 75 -19.14 -7.10 -11.79
C PRO A 75 -18.06 -6.29 -12.51
N LEU A 76 -16.79 -6.67 -12.29
CA LEU A 76 -15.68 -6.14 -13.07
C LEU A 76 -15.71 -6.71 -14.49
N ASN A 77 -15.27 -5.90 -15.45
CA ASN A 77 -15.05 -6.38 -16.80
C ASN A 77 -13.74 -7.21 -16.89
N GLU A 78 -13.49 -7.81 -18.05
CA GLU A 78 -12.31 -8.68 -18.27
C GLU A 78 -11.00 -7.91 -18.11
N GLU A 79 -10.91 -6.69 -18.64
CA GLU A 79 -9.72 -5.83 -18.55
C GLU A 79 -9.38 -5.45 -17.10
N GLN A 80 -10.39 -5.05 -16.33
CA GLN A 80 -10.27 -4.73 -14.90
C GLN A 80 -9.85 -5.97 -14.10
N THR A 81 -10.42 -7.13 -14.42
CA THR A 81 -10.08 -8.39 -13.78
C THR A 81 -8.63 -8.77 -14.05
N ASP A 82 -8.17 -8.63 -15.29
CA ASP A 82 -6.79 -8.92 -15.68
C ASP A 82 -5.80 -7.91 -15.10
N PHE A 83 -6.18 -6.63 -15.03
CA PHE A 83 -5.40 -5.61 -14.33
C PHE A 83 -5.18 -5.98 -12.86
N ILE A 84 -6.24 -6.36 -12.13
CA ILE A 84 -6.12 -6.78 -10.73
C ILE A 84 -5.19 -8.00 -10.58
N LYS A 85 -5.25 -8.95 -11.52
CA LYS A 85 -4.40 -10.15 -11.48
C LYS A 85 -2.93 -9.88 -11.77
N THR A 86 -2.57 -8.71 -12.30
CA THR A 86 -1.20 -8.36 -12.68
C THR A 86 -0.54 -7.41 -11.68
N VAL A 87 -0.74 -7.66 -10.36
CA VAL A 87 -0.15 -6.83 -9.28
C VAL A 87 1.37 -6.76 -9.40
N MET A 88 2.04 -7.92 -9.29
CA MET A 88 3.51 -7.99 -9.29
C MET A 88 4.09 -8.31 -10.68
N GLU A 89 3.35 -9.04 -11.51
CA GLU A 89 3.87 -9.56 -12.78
C GLU A 89 2.77 -9.65 -13.85
N GLU A 90 3.12 -9.40 -15.11
CA GLU A 90 2.21 -9.51 -16.27
C GLU A 90 2.24 -10.91 -16.91
N ARG A 91 3.37 -11.62 -16.80
CA ARG A 91 3.54 -12.98 -17.36
C ARG A 91 3.51 -14.04 -16.28
N PHE A 92 2.48 -14.88 -16.35
CA PHE A 92 2.30 -16.01 -15.45
C PHE A 92 3.23 -17.18 -15.82
N GLY A 93 4.09 -17.62 -14.90
CA GLY A 93 4.99 -18.76 -15.09
C GLY A 93 5.93 -19.01 -13.90
N SER A 94 6.62 -20.15 -13.89
CA SER A 94 7.66 -20.44 -12.90
C SER A 94 8.98 -19.79 -13.33
N GLY A 95 9.42 -18.77 -12.59
CA GLY A 95 10.66 -18.03 -12.82
C GLY A 95 10.80 -16.89 -11.81
N GLY A 96 11.95 -16.19 -11.81
CA GLY A 96 12.11 -14.98 -10.99
C GLY A 96 11.16 -13.87 -11.43
N SER A 97 10.60 -13.13 -10.47
CA SER A 97 9.75 -11.96 -10.73
C SER A 97 10.52 -10.91 -11.52
N ARG A 98 9.91 -10.40 -12.59
CA ARG A 98 10.46 -9.31 -13.41
C ARG A 98 9.89 -7.95 -13.01
N TYR A 99 8.98 -7.94 -12.04
CA TYR A 99 8.35 -6.74 -11.50
C TYR A 99 7.68 -5.92 -12.62
N LEU A 100 7.00 -6.62 -13.54
CA LEU A 100 6.33 -5.99 -14.69
C LEU A 100 4.87 -5.62 -14.41
N GLY A 101 4.31 -6.08 -13.28
CA GLY A 101 2.94 -5.75 -12.90
C GLY A 101 2.71 -4.26 -12.64
N TRP A 102 1.45 -3.89 -12.40
CA TRP A 102 1.07 -2.49 -12.19
C TRP A 102 1.62 -1.91 -10.88
N TYR A 103 1.74 -2.71 -9.82
CA TYR A 103 2.20 -2.21 -8.52
C TYR A 103 3.69 -1.82 -8.52
N PRO A 104 4.63 -2.64 -9.04
CA PRO A 104 6.03 -2.23 -9.17
C PRO A 104 6.26 -0.98 -10.01
N ARG A 105 5.36 -0.66 -10.95
CA ARG A 105 5.43 0.56 -11.77
C ARG A 105 5.14 1.83 -10.98
N LEU A 106 4.59 1.72 -9.77
CA LEU A 106 4.40 2.84 -8.85
C LEU A 106 5.70 3.30 -8.17
N PHE A 107 6.80 2.58 -8.35
CA PHE A 107 8.11 2.91 -7.80
C PHE A 107 8.96 3.64 -8.84
N TYR A 108 9.31 4.90 -8.56
CA TYR A 108 10.00 5.79 -9.49
C TYR A 108 11.42 5.32 -9.84
N THR A 109 12.21 4.95 -8.83
CA THR A 109 13.65 4.67 -8.99
C THR A 109 13.90 3.25 -9.45
N ASN A 110 13.33 2.26 -8.77
CA ASN A 110 13.52 0.86 -9.09
C ASN A 110 12.25 0.06 -8.77
N ARG A 111 11.79 -0.74 -9.74
CA ARG A 111 10.61 -1.59 -9.59
C ARG A 111 10.80 -2.68 -8.54
N GLU A 112 12.03 -3.15 -8.33
CA GLU A 112 12.35 -4.15 -7.31
C GLU A 112 12.14 -3.61 -5.89
N ASP A 113 12.08 -2.29 -5.71
CA ASP A 113 11.77 -1.68 -4.41
C ASP A 113 10.38 -2.08 -3.92
N SER A 114 9.46 -2.45 -4.83
CA SER A 114 8.13 -2.99 -4.49
C SER A 114 8.16 -4.32 -3.73
N GLY A 115 9.27 -5.05 -3.76
CA GLY A 115 9.46 -6.29 -3.01
C GLY A 115 10.23 -6.10 -1.70
N LYS A 116 10.69 -4.88 -1.40
CA LYS A 116 11.45 -4.62 -0.17
C LYS A 116 10.52 -4.64 1.04
N ARG A 117 11.01 -5.22 2.12
CA ARG A 117 10.36 -5.15 3.43
C ARG A 117 10.43 -3.70 3.89
N ASP A 118 9.28 -3.16 4.30
CA ASP A 118 9.16 -1.83 4.88
C ASP A 118 8.24 -1.92 6.12
N VAL A 119 8.57 -1.18 7.17
CA VAL A 119 7.77 -1.12 8.40
C VAL A 119 7.51 0.34 8.72
N LEU A 120 6.27 0.65 9.06
CA LEU A 120 5.82 2.02 9.21
C LEU A 120 5.25 2.21 10.60
N VAL A 121 5.54 3.35 11.22
CA VAL A 121 4.92 3.78 12.48
C VAL A 121 4.38 5.18 12.36
N VAL A 122 3.21 5.42 12.96
CA VAL A 122 2.61 6.75 13.00
C VAL A 122 2.10 7.08 14.39
N ASP A 123 2.25 8.35 14.76
CA ASP A 123 1.62 8.92 15.94
C ASP A 123 0.13 9.17 15.64
N VAL A 124 -0.79 8.50 16.34
CA VAL A 124 -2.24 8.69 16.16
C VAL A 124 -2.82 9.64 17.19
N HIS A 125 -2.26 9.63 18.40
CA HIS A 125 -2.70 10.52 19.47
C HIS A 125 -1.52 10.94 20.34
N THR A 126 -1.56 12.18 20.82
CA THR A 126 -0.60 12.70 21.80
C THR A 126 -1.39 13.22 22.99
N ASP A 127 -1.18 12.56 24.13
CA ASP A 127 -1.72 12.97 25.42
C ASP A 127 -0.68 13.85 26.15
N VAL A 128 -1.10 15.06 26.53
CA VAL A 128 -0.20 16.07 27.08
C VAL A 128 -0.09 15.88 28.60
N PRO A 129 1.12 15.90 29.19
CA PRO A 129 1.29 15.68 30.62
C PRO A 129 0.47 16.67 31.46
N SER A 130 -0.20 16.17 32.50
CA SER A 130 -1.03 16.96 33.40
C SER A 130 -0.53 16.87 34.83
N VAL A 131 0.09 17.96 35.31
CA VAL A 131 0.61 18.06 36.68
C VAL A 131 -0.53 17.97 37.71
N GLU A 132 -1.69 18.56 37.43
CA GLU A 132 -2.85 18.56 38.32
C GLU A 132 -3.44 17.16 38.55
N HIS A 133 -3.32 16.29 37.54
CA HIS A 133 -3.87 14.93 37.56
C HIS A 133 -2.80 13.86 37.81
N ASN A 134 -1.54 14.29 38.03
CA ASN A 134 -0.38 13.42 38.13
C ASN A 134 -0.27 12.43 36.94
N ASP A 135 -0.58 12.94 35.74
CA ASP A 135 -0.55 12.19 34.50
C ASP A 135 0.73 12.55 33.72
N PRO A 136 1.65 11.59 33.47
CA PRO A 136 2.85 11.85 32.70
C PRO A 136 2.58 12.06 31.20
N GLY A 137 1.38 11.81 30.70
CA GLY A 137 1.04 11.83 29.28
C GLY A 137 1.72 10.71 28.48
N GLY A 138 1.55 10.74 27.16
CA GLY A 138 2.09 9.70 26.28
C GLY A 138 1.73 9.88 24.82
N ILE A 139 2.27 9.01 23.99
CA ILE A 139 2.02 9.01 22.54
C ILE A 139 1.52 7.63 22.14
N LEU A 140 0.33 7.58 21.54
CA LEU A 140 -0.24 6.37 20.98
C LEU A 140 0.27 6.20 19.55
N HIS A 141 0.95 5.08 19.31
CA HIS A 141 1.50 4.69 18.02
C HIS A 141 0.64 3.60 17.38
N LEU A 142 0.45 3.70 16.07
CA LEU A 142 0.06 2.57 15.24
C LEU A 142 1.20 2.19 14.31
N GLY A 143 1.56 0.92 14.32
CA GLY A 143 2.62 0.36 13.50
C GLY A 143 2.10 -0.72 12.55
N VAL A 144 2.76 -0.84 11.40
CA VAL A 144 2.55 -1.92 10.43
C VAL A 144 3.90 -2.59 10.17
N GLY A 145 3.95 -3.92 10.29
CA GLY A 145 5.20 -4.68 10.24
C GLY A 145 5.23 -5.78 9.18
N ASP A 146 5.74 -6.94 9.56
CA ASP A 146 5.88 -8.11 8.69
C ASP A 146 4.57 -8.59 8.07
N VAL A 147 4.69 -9.21 6.89
CA VAL A 147 3.59 -9.83 6.17
C VAL A 147 3.33 -11.24 6.68
N HIS A 148 2.08 -11.52 7.04
CA HIS A 148 1.54 -12.84 7.32
C HIS A 148 0.65 -13.31 6.17
N PHE A 149 0.36 -14.61 6.13
CA PHE A 149 -0.60 -15.18 5.19
C PHE A 149 -1.93 -15.40 5.90
N GLY A 150 -2.92 -14.57 5.57
CA GLY A 150 -4.26 -14.58 6.16
C GLY A 150 -5.23 -15.44 5.36
N PHE A 151 -6.20 -16.04 6.07
CA PHE A 151 -7.36 -16.71 5.49
C PHE A 151 -8.64 -16.08 6.03
N PHE A 152 -9.55 -15.71 5.15
CA PHE A 152 -10.83 -15.10 5.50
C PHE A 152 -11.96 -15.92 4.90
N VAL A 153 -12.98 -16.26 5.69
CA VAL A 153 -14.18 -16.92 5.19
C VAL A 153 -15.33 -15.92 5.25
N VAL A 154 -15.86 -15.55 4.08
CA VAL A 154 -17.00 -14.64 3.95
C VAL A 154 -18.04 -15.33 3.09
N ASP A 155 -19.27 -15.46 3.59
CA ASP A 155 -20.39 -16.08 2.87
C ASP A 155 -20.07 -17.45 2.23
N ASN A 156 -19.39 -18.32 2.98
CA ASN A 156 -18.89 -19.64 2.55
C ASN A 156 -17.82 -19.63 1.45
N VAL A 157 -17.21 -18.48 1.16
CA VAL A 157 -16.06 -18.35 0.24
C VAL A 157 -14.80 -18.07 1.05
N MET A 158 -13.73 -18.83 0.77
CA MET A 158 -12.41 -18.61 1.38
C MET A 158 -11.57 -17.69 0.50
N TYR A 159 -11.08 -16.61 1.10
CA TYR A 159 -10.10 -15.70 0.55
C TYR A 159 -8.77 -15.93 1.28
N SER A 160 -7.67 -15.88 0.54
CA SER A 160 -6.34 -16.03 1.13
C SER A 160 -5.38 -15.03 0.49
N GLY A 161 -4.54 -14.41 1.30
CA GLY A 161 -3.60 -13.42 0.79
C GLY A 161 -2.64 -12.88 1.85
N PRO A 162 -1.64 -12.11 1.42
CA PRO A 162 -0.76 -11.41 2.33
C PRO A 162 -1.54 -10.36 3.13
N VAL A 163 -1.29 -10.30 4.43
CA VAL A 163 -1.83 -9.30 5.35
C VAL A 163 -0.70 -8.79 6.23
N PHE A 164 -0.66 -7.49 6.52
CA PHE A 164 0.37 -6.96 7.40
C PHE A 164 0.04 -7.23 8.88
N SER A 165 1.08 -7.45 9.68
CA SER A 165 0.98 -7.34 11.14
C SER A 165 0.72 -5.90 11.54
N SER A 166 -0.16 -5.71 12.51
CA SER A 166 -0.48 -4.41 13.09
C SER A 166 -0.01 -4.37 14.55
N TYR A 167 0.42 -3.19 15.00
CA TYR A 167 0.90 -2.94 16.35
C TYR A 167 0.23 -1.67 16.89
N GLU A 168 -0.17 -1.70 18.15
CA GLU A 168 -0.72 -0.55 18.87
C GLU A 168 -0.04 -0.49 20.23
N PHE A 169 0.65 0.61 20.53
CA PHE A 169 1.40 0.75 21.78
C PHE A 169 1.60 2.22 22.15
N VAL A 170 1.85 2.48 23.43
CA VAL A 170 2.08 3.83 23.96
C VAL A 170 3.54 3.99 24.37
N THR A 171 4.16 5.11 23.98
CA THR A 171 5.48 5.54 24.48
C THR A 171 5.36 6.77 25.36
N ASN A 172 6.44 7.10 26.07
CA ASN A 172 6.52 8.33 26.84
C ASN A 172 6.41 9.56 25.91
N ILE A 173 5.92 10.69 26.43
CA ILE A 173 5.71 11.93 25.67
C ILE A 173 6.96 12.46 24.92
N ASN A 174 8.16 12.10 25.37
CA ASN A 174 9.43 12.52 24.78
C ASN A 174 9.99 11.50 23.77
N GLU A 175 9.27 10.43 23.48
CA GLU A 175 9.71 9.31 22.65
C GLU A 175 8.78 9.14 21.44
N ARG A 176 8.97 9.98 20.41
CA ARG A 176 8.35 9.81 19.10
C ARG A 176 9.23 8.90 18.26
N LEU A 177 8.65 7.83 17.75
CA LEU A 177 9.38 6.87 16.94
C LEU A 177 9.33 7.26 15.47
N ASN A 178 10.46 7.13 14.80
CA ASN A 178 10.51 7.02 13.34
C ASN A 178 10.54 5.55 12.89
N ASP A 179 10.45 5.32 11.58
CA ASP A 179 10.40 3.97 11.00
C ASP A 179 11.63 3.12 11.30
N ASP A 180 12.84 3.72 11.35
CA ASP A 180 14.09 3.00 11.70
C ASP A 180 14.08 2.55 13.17
N GLU A 181 13.64 3.43 14.08
CA GLU A 181 13.52 3.13 15.50
C GLU A 181 12.44 2.08 15.75
N PHE A 182 11.33 2.16 15.02
CA PHE A 182 10.28 1.15 15.07
C PHE A 182 10.76 -0.19 14.52
N GLN A 183 11.53 -0.21 13.43
CA GLN A 183 12.13 -1.42 12.88
C GLN A 183 13.02 -2.15 13.88
N ALA A 184 13.78 -1.41 14.69
CA ALA A 184 14.59 -2.00 15.76
C ALA A 184 13.74 -2.61 16.89
N LYS A 185 12.51 -2.12 17.10
CA LYS A 185 11.62 -2.53 18.18
C LYS A 185 10.59 -3.58 17.79
N VAL A 186 10.20 -3.66 16.52
CA VAL A 186 9.04 -4.46 16.06
C VAL A 186 9.09 -5.93 16.51
N ALA A 187 10.28 -6.54 16.54
CA ALA A 187 10.47 -7.92 16.99
C ALA A 187 10.17 -8.16 18.48
N SER A 188 10.14 -7.09 19.29
CA SER A 188 9.83 -7.13 20.72
C SER A 188 8.38 -6.76 21.03
N LEU A 189 7.63 -6.25 20.04
CA LEU A 189 6.25 -5.84 20.21
C LEU A 189 5.32 -7.02 19.96
N ALA A 190 4.26 -7.10 20.76
CA ALA A 190 3.19 -8.04 20.51
C ALA A 190 2.13 -7.37 19.63
N ALA A 191 1.54 -8.13 18.70
CA ALA A 191 0.33 -7.70 18.01
C ALA A 191 -0.78 -7.39 19.04
N PRO A 192 -1.70 -6.45 18.76
CA PRO A 192 -2.78 -6.13 19.69
C PRO A 192 -3.69 -7.34 19.88
N ASP A 193 -4.37 -7.42 21.04
CA ASP A 193 -5.15 -8.61 21.41
C ASP A 193 -6.24 -8.94 20.38
N TRP A 194 -6.90 -7.92 19.82
CA TRP A 194 -7.91 -8.11 18.77
C TRP A 194 -7.33 -8.78 17.50
N ALA A 195 -6.06 -8.56 17.18
CA ALA A 195 -5.41 -9.20 16.04
C ALA A 195 -5.04 -10.65 16.36
N ARG A 196 -4.72 -10.96 17.63
CA ARG A 196 -4.43 -12.33 18.09
C ARG A 196 -5.71 -13.18 18.16
N ASP A 197 -6.83 -12.59 18.54
CA ASP A 197 -8.12 -13.29 18.65
C ASP A 197 -8.76 -13.57 17.28
N SER A 198 -8.27 -12.91 16.21
CA SER A 198 -8.74 -13.12 14.84
C SER A 198 -8.26 -14.43 14.19
N TYR A 199 -7.29 -15.11 14.81
CA TYR A 199 -6.88 -16.46 14.44
C TYR A 199 -7.83 -17.46 15.11
N LEU A 200 -8.86 -17.89 14.38
CA LEU A 200 -9.81 -18.99 14.70
C LEU A 200 -9.60 -19.62 16.09
N SER A 201 -10.30 -19.09 17.10
CA SER A 201 -10.63 -19.84 18.32
C SER A 201 -12.01 -20.49 18.19
#